data_AF-A0A9Q8Q8Q3-F1
#
_entry.id   AF-A0A9Q8Q8Q3-F1
#
_cell.length_a   1.000
_cell.length_b   1.000
_cell.length_c   1.000
_cell.angle_alpha   90.00
_cell.angle_beta   90.00
_cell.angle_gamma   90.00
#
_symmetry.space_group_name_H-M   'P 1'
#
loop_
_entity.id
_entity.type
_entity.pdbx_description
1 polymer ?
#
loop_
_entity_poly.entity_id
_entity_poly.type
_entity_poly.pdbx_seq_one_letter_code
_entity_poly.pdbx_strand_id
1 'polypeptide(L)'
;MGSPARRVILHNARMGREFIGPSMLRQMRGRAGRQGKSPVGETYLCCREADLDQVLDLVRAEIPEVSSCLNTENRRIQRALLEVISTRLATNHESIRDYFSKSLLTYSHGVPFVHECLEKSLAEVQSMGLATSDTADCLAPTQLGRAIVASAIDPDDGVFVHRELTRALKAFVMDGEMHILYVFTPVQDFGVIVNWQVFRNEMEALDESGLRVMNFLGIKPTAILKLAQGATLKENTPGEKELARIYRRFYLALQLRDLCNETPIHVVSRKYDAPRGTVQTLSQTCHGFAAGMIKFCDTMGWGVMAAALEHFSDRLLAGARADLLALAKIPFIKSRTARVFWESGYRSVASIANADPKELLPVLMQAQPNKIRLKGRNDDKLEEKLLAKAEIITTAANRLWQIQLQAEMEVE
;
A
#
# COMPACT_ATOMS: atom_id res chain seq x y z
N MET A 1 6.36 -19.98 6.51
CA MET A 1 6.26 -21.41 6.14
C MET A 1 4.83 -21.72 5.72
N GLY A 2 4.63 -22.36 4.56
CA GLY A 2 3.29 -22.79 4.14
C GLY A 2 2.72 -23.80 5.13
N SER A 3 1.40 -23.80 5.33
CA SER A 3 0.70 -24.77 6.18
C SER A 3 0.25 -25.98 5.34
N PRO A 4 1.01 -27.09 5.28
CA PRO A 4 0.59 -28.30 4.59
C PRO A 4 -0.53 -29.02 5.35
N ALA A 5 -1.45 -29.62 4.61
CA ALA A 5 -2.57 -30.38 5.16
C ALA A 5 -2.50 -31.84 4.67
N ARG A 6 -3.05 -32.81 5.42
CA ARG A 6 -3.13 -34.19 4.92
C ARG A 6 -4.02 -34.29 3.68
N ARG A 7 -5.11 -33.52 3.67
CA ARG A 7 -6.12 -33.50 2.61
C ARG A 7 -6.39 -32.06 2.19
N VAL A 8 -6.44 -31.84 0.88
CA VAL A 8 -6.89 -30.59 0.26
C VAL A 8 -8.20 -30.87 -0.47
N ILE A 9 -9.21 -30.04 -0.23
CA ILE A 9 -10.50 -30.13 -0.92
C ILE A 9 -10.71 -28.81 -1.65
N LEU A 10 -10.84 -28.88 -2.97
CA LEU A 10 -11.12 -27.77 -3.85
C LEU A 10 -12.61 -27.81 -4.19
N HIS A 11 -13.39 -26.88 -3.65
CA HIS A 11 -14.85 -26.90 -3.78
C HIS A 11 -15.35 -26.56 -5.19
N ASN A 12 -14.51 -25.93 -6.01
CA ASN A 12 -14.74 -25.66 -7.42
C ASN A 12 -13.41 -25.55 -8.17
N ALA A 13 -13.46 -25.66 -9.50
CA ALA A 13 -12.32 -25.41 -10.39
C ALA A 13 -12.33 -23.98 -10.96
N ARG A 14 -13.18 -23.09 -10.44
CA ARG A 14 -13.41 -21.75 -10.98
C ARG A 14 -13.03 -20.67 -9.97
N MET A 15 -12.46 -19.58 -10.47
CA MET A 15 -12.26 -18.33 -9.73
C MET A 15 -13.07 -17.23 -10.43
N GLY A 16 -14.16 -16.80 -9.79
CA GLY A 16 -15.14 -15.95 -10.45
C GLY A 16 -15.88 -16.69 -11.57
N ARG A 17 -15.79 -16.20 -12.80
CA ARG A 17 -16.45 -16.81 -13.98
C ARG A 17 -15.53 -17.78 -14.73
N GLU A 18 -14.23 -17.71 -14.50
CA GLU A 18 -13.21 -18.43 -15.27
C GLU A 18 -12.69 -19.64 -14.51
N PHE A 19 -12.13 -20.62 -15.24
CA PHE A 19 -11.41 -21.73 -14.64
C PHE A 19 -10.06 -21.28 -14.10
N ILE A 20 -9.62 -21.88 -13.01
CA ILE A 20 -8.26 -21.66 -12.52
C ILE A 20 -7.24 -22.23 -13.51
N GLY A 21 -6.07 -21.59 -13.63
CA GLY A 21 -5.01 -22.09 -14.51
C GLY A 21 -4.31 -23.36 -13.99
N PRO A 22 -3.65 -24.15 -14.87
CA PRO A 22 -2.95 -25.39 -14.48
C PRO A 22 -1.93 -25.19 -13.35
N SER A 23 -1.17 -24.08 -13.39
CA SER A 23 -0.19 -23.74 -12.35
C SER A 23 -0.81 -23.52 -10.98
N MET A 24 -1.96 -22.83 -10.93
CA MET A 24 -2.67 -22.58 -9.67
C MET A 24 -3.27 -23.88 -9.11
N LEU A 25 -3.87 -24.72 -9.96
CA LEU A 25 -4.38 -26.02 -9.55
C LEU A 25 -3.26 -26.91 -8.98
N ARG A 26 -2.08 -26.91 -9.62
CA ARG A 26 -0.88 -27.63 -9.14
C ARG A 26 -0.37 -27.07 -7.81
N GLN A 27 -0.34 -25.75 -7.64
CA GLN A 27 0.06 -25.10 -6.39
C GLN A 27 -0.91 -25.44 -5.23
N MET A 28 -2.22 -25.48 -5.50
CA MET A 28 -3.22 -25.83 -4.49
C MET A 28 -3.12 -27.30 -4.07
N ARG A 29 -3.07 -28.24 -5.03
CA ARG A 29 -2.92 -29.68 -4.72
C ARG A 29 -1.59 -30.00 -4.04
N GLY A 30 -0.52 -29.26 -4.36
CA GLY A 30 0.80 -29.42 -3.75
C GLY A 30 0.85 -29.11 -2.25
N ARG A 31 -0.23 -28.54 -1.68
CA ARG A 31 -0.39 -28.37 -0.23
C ARG A 31 -0.88 -29.64 0.48
N ALA A 32 -1.28 -30.67 -0.26
CA ALA A 32 -1.68 -31.97 0.28
C ALA A 32 -0.45 -32.84 0.59
N GLY A 33 -0.44 -33.44 1.77
CA GLY A 33 0.66 -34.23 2.30
C GLY A 33 1.51 -33.44 3.30
N ARG A 34 1.74 -34.03 4.48
CA ARG A 34 2.64 -33.49 5.50
C ARG A 34 3.88 -34.36 5.58
N GLN A 35 5.02 -33.84 5.10
CA GLN A 35 6.30 -34.55 5.17
C GLN A 35 6.56 -35.02 6.62
N GLY A 36 6.85 -36.30 6.78
CA GLY A 36 7.12 -36.93 8.08
C GLY A 36 5.90 -37.14 9.00
N LYS A 37 4.68 -36.78 8.59
CA LYS A 37 3.45 -36.95 9.41
C LYS A 37 2.31 -37.67 8.71
N SER A 38 2.22 -37.60 7.40
CA SER A 38 1.16 -38.25 6.63
C SER A 38 1.78 -39.18 5.60
N PRO A 39 1.34 -40.45 5.53
CA PRO A 39 1.90 -41.42 4.58
C PRO A 39 1.50 -41.08 3.13
N VAL A 40 0.36 -40.41 2.95
CA VAL A 40 -0.19 -39.98 1.65
C VAL A 40 -0.79 -38.58 1.80
N GLY A 41 -0.71 -37.78 0.73
CA GLY A 41 -1.45 -36.53 0.56
C GLY A 41 -2.60 -36.74 -0.43
N GLU A 42 -3.82 -36.36 -0.03
CA GLU A 42 -5.02 -36.55 -0.86
C GLU A 42 -5.55 -35.19 -1.35
N THR A 43 -5.94 -35.11 -2.62
CA THR A 43 -6.63 -33.94 -3.17
C THR A 43 -7.96 -34.35 -3.78
N TYR A 44 -9.03 -33.67 -3.39
CA TYR A 44 -10.37 -33.81 -3.97
C TYR A 44 -10.74 -32.51 -4.69
N LEU A 45 -11.13 -32.61 -5.97
CA LEU A 45 -11.63 -31.47 -6.74
C LEU A 45 -13.11 -31.70 -7.05
N CYS A 46 -13.96 -30.91 -6.41
CA CYS A 46 -15.39 -30.91 -6.65
C CYS A 46 -15.70 -30.03 -7.87
N CYS A 47 -16.51 -30.55 -8.78
CA CYS A 47 -17.01 -29.80 -9.93
C CYS A 47 -18.45 -30.21 -10.23
N ARG A 48 -19.15 -29.41 -11.03
CA ARG A 48 -20.47 -29.78 -11.55
C ARG A 48 -20.27 -30.77 -12.70
N GLU A 49 -21.27 -31.61 -12.95
CA GLU A 49 -21.23 -32.58 -14.06
C GLU A 49 -20.98 -31.89 -15.41
N ALA A 50 -21.60 -30.72 -15.64
CA ALA A 50 -21.38 -29.91 -16.84
C ALA A 50 -19.95 -29.37 -17.01
N ASP A 51 -19.16 -29.32 -15.93
CA ASP A 51 -17.77 -28.85 -15.95
C ASP A 51 -16.76 -30.01 -16.00
N LEU A 52 -17.21 -31.28 -15.97
CA LEU A 52 -16.34 -32.44 -15.75
C LEU A 52 -15.23 -32.55 -16.79
N ASP A 53 -15.55 -32.45 -18.08
CA ASP A 53 -14.56 -32.58 -19.16
C ASP A 53 -13.49 -31.48 -19.08
N GLN A 54 -13.92 -30.22 -18.89
CA GLN A 54 -13.01 -29.08 -18.76
C GLN A 54 -12.11 -29.20 -17.53
N VAL A 55 -12.64 -29.77 -16.44
CA VAL A 55 -11.86 -30.05 -15.23
C VAL A 55 -10.87 -31.19 -15.45
N LEU A 56 -11.24 -32.25 -16.16
CA LEU A 56 -10.34 -33.33 -16.52
C LEU A 56 -9.20 -32.83 -17.41
N ASP A 57 -9.51 -31.99 -18.39
CA ASP A 57 -8.51 -31.33 -19.24
C ASP A 57 -7.57 -30.47 -18.40
N LEU A 58 -8.10 -29.67 -17.48
CA LEU A 58 -7.30 -28.85 -16.57
C LEU A 58 -6.39 -29.69 -15.66
N VAL A 59 -6.85 -30.85 -15.19
CA VAL A 59 -6.06 -31.77 -14.36
C VAL A 59 -4.91 -32.39 -15.16
N ARG A 60 -5.13 -32.66 -16.45
CA ARG A 60 -4.15 -33.26 -17.37
C ARG A 60 -3.24 -32.22 -18.02
N ALA A 61 -3.64 -30.95 -18.03
CA ALA A 61 -2.91 -29.87 -18.65
C ALA A 61 -1.48 -29.74 -18.12
N GLU A 62 -0.56 -29.49 -19.03
CA GLU A 62 0.82 -29.15 -18.71
C GLU A 62 0.93 -27.75 -18.09
N ILE A 63 2.05 -27.50 -17.40
CA ILE A 63 2.29 -26.15 -16.88
C ILE A 63 2.64 -25.27 -18.08
N PRO A 64 1.96 -24.12 -18.27
CA PRO A 64 2.33 -23.20 -19.34
C PRO A 64 3.78 -22.75 -19.16
N GLU A 65 4.49 -22.64 -20.29
CA GLU A 65 5.87 -22.16 -20.30
C GLU A 65 5.98 -20.75 -19.69
N VAL A 66 7.10 -20.49 -19.03
CA VAL A 66 7.38 -19.16 -18.47
C VAL A 66 7.73 -18.22 -19.62
N SER A 67 6.92 -17.18 -19.80
CA SER A 67 7.17 -16.12 -20.76
C SER A 67 7.74 -14.86 -20.10
N SER A 68 8.50 -14.09 -20.87
CA SER A 68 8.96 -12.78 -20.42
C SER A 68 7.78 -11.85 -20.12
N CYS A 69 7.83 -11.20 -18.96
CA CYS A 69 6.89 -10.15 -18.61
C CYS A 69 7.39 -8.75 -19.01
N LEU A 70 8.57 -8.63 -19.64
CA LEU A 70 9.03 -7.37 -20.22
C LEU A 70 8.31 -7.15 -21.55
N ASN A 71 7.11 -6.57 -21.49
CA ASN A 71 6.34 -6.21 -22.68
C ASN A 71 6.10 -4.70 -22.77
N THR A 72 5.81 -4.25 -23.99
CA THR A 72 5.49 -2.84 -24.29
C THR A 72 4.07 -2.48 -23.87
N GLU A 73 3.12 -3.42 -23.91
CA GLU A 73 1.70 -3.19 -23.60
C GLU A 73 1.48 -2.63 -22.18
N ASN A 74 2.21 -3.15 -21.19
CA ASN A 74 2.13 -2.66 -19.80
C ASN A 74 3.28 -1.72 -19.44
N ARG A 75 3.97 -1.18 -20.45
CA ARG A 75 5.08 -0.22 -20.31
C ARG A 75 6.23 -0.69 -19.39
N ARG A 76 6.41 -2.00 -19.25
CA ARG A 76 7.41 -2.60 -18.34
C ARG A 76 8.83 -2.44 -18.87
N ILE A 77 8.99 -2.38 -20.19
CA ILE A 77 10.29 -2.10 -20.83
C ILE A 77 10.71 -0.66 -20.53
N GLN A 78 9.80 0.31 -20.59
CA GLN A 78 10.05 1.73 -20.33
C GLN A 78 10.53 1.92 -18.89
N ARG A 79 9.91 1.23 -17.93
CA ARG A 79 10.37 1.20 -16.54
C ARG A 79 11.78 0.63 -16.43
N ALA A 80 12.00 -0.58 -16.96
CA ALA A 80 13.32 -1.23 -16.88
C ALA A 80 14.41 -0.38 -17.55
N LEU A 81 14.10 0.23 -18.70
CA LEU A 81 15.00 1.10 -19.44
C LEU A 81 15.34 2.35 -18.63
N LEU A 82 14.35 3.00 -18.02
CA LEU A 82 14.59 4.17 -17.16
C LEU A 82 15.41 3.81 -15.92
N GLU A 83 15.17 2.65 -15.30
CA GLU A 83 15.95 2.14 -14.17
C GLU A 83 17.42 1.90 -14.56
N VAL A 84 17.67 1.25 -15.70
CA VAL A 84 19.02 0.96 -16.24
C VAL A 84 19.78 2.25 -16.54
N ILE A 85 19.12 3.24 -17.17
CA ILE A 85 19.72 4.55 -17.46
C ILE A 85 19.98 5.32 -16.16
N SER A 86 19.04 5.29 -15.21
CA SER A 86 19.13 6.05 -13.96
C SER A 86 20.22 5.52 -13.02
N THR A 87 20.43 4.21 -13.01
CA THR A 87 21.50 3.53 -12.27
C THR A 87 22.85 3.56 -12.99
N ARG A 88 22.90 4.09 -14.22
CA ARG A 88 24.08 4.13 -15.10
C ARG A 88 24.66 2.75 -15.43
N LEU A 89 23.82 1.72 -15.47
CA LEU A 89 24.22 0.39 -15.93
C LEU A 89 24.41 0.33 -17.45
N ALA A 90 23.64 1.14 -18.19
CA ALA A 90 23.84 1.38 -19.61
C ALA A 90 23.55 2.85 -19.92
N THR A 91 24.41 3.45 -20.75
CA THR A 91 24.42 4.91 -20.97
C THR A 91 24.45 5.28 -22.46
N ASN A 92 24.28 4.33 -23.37
CA ASN A 92 24.16 4.57 -24.81
C ASN A 92 23.35 3.44 -25.47
N HIS A 93 22.97 3.61 -26.73
CA HIS A 93 22.15 2.62 -27.44
C HIS A 93 22.80 1.23 -27.49
N GLU A 94 24.12 1.14 -27.67
CA GLU A 94 24.84 -0.14 -27.75
C GLU A 94 24.83 -0.89 -26.41
N SER A 95 25.16 -0.21 -25.31
CA SER A 95 25.13 -0.80 -23.97
C SER A 95 23.72 -1.20 -23.53
N ILE A 96 22.69 -0.43 -23.91
CA ILE A 96 21.29 -0.79 -23.65
C ILE A 96 20.95 -2.07 -24.41
N ARG A 97 21.30 -2.14 -25.70
CA ARG A 97 21.07 -3.33 -26.53
C ARG A 97 21.80 -4.55 -25.95
N ASP A 98 23.06 -4.42 -25.54
CA ASP A 98 23.81 -5.51 -24.89
C ASP A 98 23.14 -5.95 -23.58
N TYR A 99 22.71 -5.02 -22.74
CA TYR A 99 22.04 -5.34 -21.47
C TYR A 99 20.77 -6.18 -21.70
N PHE A 100 19.88 -5.72 -22.59
CA PHE A 100 18.62 -6.41 -22.85
C PHE A 100 18.78 -7.67 -23.70
N SER A 101 19.87 -7.80 -24.47
CA SER A 101 20.18 -9.05 -25.21
C SER A 101 20.31 -10.27 -24.27
N LYS A 102 20.66 -10.03 -23.01
CA LYS A 102 20.82 -11.05 -21.96
C LYS A 102 19.53 -11.33 -21.19
N SER A 103 18.39 -10.74 -21.58
CA SER A 103 17.10 -10.91 -20.91
C SER A 103 16.30 -12.11 -21.43
N LEU A 104 15.36 -12.61 -20.60
CA LEU A 104 14.41 -13.65 -21.02
C LEU A 104 13.57 -13.22 -22.24
N LEU A 105 13.33 -11.92 -22.42
CA LEU A 105 12.60 -11.39 -23.58
C LEU A 105 13.30 -11.74 -24.89
N THR A 106 14.61 -11.55 -24.95
CA THR A 106 15.43 -11.87 -26.13
C THR A 106 15.43 -13.37 -26.41
N TYR A 107 15.47 -14.19 -25.36
CA TYR A 107 15.37 -15.64 -25.51
C TYR A 107 14.02 -16.07 -26.10
N SER A 108 12.91 -15.46 -25.67
CA SER A 108 11.55 -15.82 -26.12
C SER A 108 11.17 -15.29 -27.51
N HIS A 109 11.66 -14.12 -27.92
CA HIS A 109 11.18 -13.43 -29.14
C HIS A 109 12.28 -13.10 -30.16
N GLY A 110 13.54 -13.35 -29.81
CA GLY A 110 14.70 -13.07 -30.66
C GLY A 110 15.16 -11.61 -30.62
N VAL A 111 16.39 -11.42 -31.08
CA VAL A 111 17.11 -10.14 -31.04
C VAL A 111 16.42 -9.02 -31.84
N PRO A 112 15.95 -9.22 -33.09
CA PRO A 112 15.37 -8.14 -33.90
C PRO A 112 14.12 -7.52 -33.26
N PHE A 113 13.24 -8.36 -32.70
CA PHE A 113 12.03 -7.90 -32.00
C PHE A 113 12.38 -7.02 -30.81
N VAL A 114 13.37 -7.42 -30.00
CA VAL A 114 13.79 -6.66 -28.83
C VAL A 114 14.38 -5.32 -29.21
N HIS A 115 15.18 -5.25 -30.27
CA HIS A 115 15.70 -3.96 -30.76
C HIS A 115 14.59 -2.99 -31.12
N GLU A 116 13.59 -3.43 -31.89
CA GLU A 116 12.46 -2.58 -32.27
C GLU A 116 11.66 -2.12 -31.04
N CYS A 117 11.42 -3.01 -30.08
CA CYS A 117 10.75 -2.66 -28.82
C CYS A 117 11.55 -1.64 -28.01
N LEU A 118 12.88 -1.77 -27.93
CA LEU A 118 13.74 -0.86 -27.18
C LEU A 118 13.77 0.53 -27.81
N GLU A 119 13.85 0.64 -29.14
CA GLU A 119 13.84 1.92 -29.83
C GLU A 119 12.53 2.67 -29.60
N LYS A 120 11.39 1.99 -29.76
CA LYS A 120 10.08 2.56 -29.44
C LYS A 120 9.96 2.97 -27.98
N SER A 121 10.39 2.11 -27.06
CA SER A 121 10.32 2.38 -25.61
C SER A 121 11.22 3.54 -25.18
N LEU A 122 12.41 3.66 -25.77
CA LEU A 122 13.34 4.75 -25.50
C LEU A 122 12.78 6.09 -26.00
N ALA A 123 12.22 6.11 -27.22
CA ALA A 123 11.56 7.29 -27.77
C ALA A 123 10.38 7.75 -26.88
N GLU A 124 9.59 6.81 -26.36
CA GLU A 124 8.52 7.11 -25.42
C GLU A 124 9.05 7.72 -24.11
N VAL A 125 10.06 7.10 -23.48
CA VAL A 125 10.69 7.61 -22.24
C VAL A 125 11.26 9.02 -22.44
N GLN A 126 11.87 9.30 -23.60
CA GLN A 126 12.36 10.63 -23.97
C GLN A 126 11.21 11.62 -24.19
N SER A 127 10.14 11.22 -24.89
CA SER A 127 8.96 12.06 -25.12
C SER A 127 8.23 12.46 -23.82
N MET A 128 8.29 11.60 -22.81
CA MET A 128 7.77 11.86 -21.47
C MET A 128 8.69 12.78 -20.64
N GLY A 129 9.86 13.15 -21.17
CA GLY A 129 10.85 14.00 -20.49
C GLY A 129 11.57 13.29 -19.35
N LEU A 130 11.70 11.96 -19.40
CA LEU A 130 12.30 11.16 -18.32
C LEU A 130 13.79 10.86 -18.56
N ALA A 131 14.23 10.86 -19.81
CA ALA A 131 15.64 10.73 -20.19
C ALA A 131 15.96 11.68 -21.36
N THR A 132 17.23 12.03 -21.50
CA THR A 132 17.77 12.87 -22.58
C THR A 132 18.99 12.20 -23.19
N SER A 133 19.23 12.43 -24.49
CA SER A 133 20.48 12.06 -25.16
C SER A 133 21.31 13.30 -25.42
N ASP A 134 22.62 13.21 -25.21
CA ASP A 134 23.58 14.26 -25.55
C ASP A 134 24.09 14.11 -27.01
N THR A 135 24.85 15.09 -27.51
CA THR A 135 25.43 15.06 -28.87
C THR A 135 26.35 13.87 -29.14
N ALA A 136 26.88 13.25 -28.08
CA ALA A 136 27.72 12.05 -28.14
C ALA A 136 26.91 10.74 -27.99
N ASP A 137 25.58 10.80 -28.15
CA ASP A 137 24.65 9.66 -27.98
C ASP A 137 24.69 9.03 -26.58
N CYS A 138 25.08 9.83 -25.59
CA CYS A 138 25.09 9.45 -24.18
C CYS A 138 23.73 9.75 -23.56
N LEU A 139 23.08 8.71 -23.04
CA LEU A 139 21.77 8.77 -22.40
C LEU A 139 21.93 9.06 -20.91
N ALA A 140 21.20 10.08 -20.44
CA ALA A 140 21.15 10.46 -19.03
C ALA A 140 19.69 10.62 -18.57
N PRO A 141 19.36 10.26 -17.33
CA PRO A 141 18.03 10.49 -16.78
C PRO A 141 17.84 11.98 -16.50
N THR A 142 16.64 12.51 -16.74
CA THR A 142 16.27 13.85 -16.27
C THR A 142 16.10 13.86 -14.75
N GLN A 143 15.92 15.04 -14.15
CA GLN A 143 15.61 15.12 -12.71
C GLN A 143 14.31 14.37 -12.37
N LEU A 144 13.29 14.51 -13.22
CA LEU A 144 12.04 13.76 -13.10
C LEU A 144 12.27 12.25 -13.25
N GLY A 145 13.03 11.81 -14.26
CA GLY A 145 13.36 10.40 -14.43
C GLY A 145 14.05 9.79 -13.21
N ARG A 146 15.03 10.52 -12.64
CA ARG A 146 15.69 10.10 -11.39
C ARG A 146 14.72 10.02 -10.21
N ALA A 147 13.81 10.99 -10.08
CA ALA A 147 12.82 11.00 -9.00
C ALA A 147 11.83 9.82 -9.10
N ILE A 148 11.37 9.50 -10.30
CA ILE A 148 10.48 8.35 -10.55
C ILE A 148 11.17 7.04 -10.14
N VAL A 149 12.41 6.82 -10.56
CA VAL A 149 13.18 5.62 -10.19
C VAL A 149 13.46 5.58 -8.69
N ALA A 150 13.89 6.69 -8.09
CA ALA A 150 14.16 6.77 -6.65
C ALA A 150 12.92 6.51 -5.78
N SER A 151 11.73 6.81 -6.30
CA SER A 151 10.45 6.57 -5.64
C SER A 151 9.82 5.20 -5.94
N ALA A 152 10.44 4.38 -6.80
CA ALA A 152 9.96 3.07 -7.25
C ALA A 152 8.54 3.09 -7.89
N ILE A 153 8.24 4.15 -8.65
CA ILE A 153 6.94 4.35 -9.33
C ILE A 153 7.08 4.06 -10.81
N ASP A 154 6.01 3.57 -11.45
CA ASP A 154 5.98 3.38 -12.89
C ASP A 154 6.03 4.73 -13.64
N PRO A 155 6.63 4.80 -14.84
CA PRO A 155 6.83 6.06 -15.58
C PRO A 155 5.57 6.93 -15.74
N ASP A 156 4.44 6.35 -16.18
CA ASP A 156 3.18 7.08 -16.40
C ASP A 156 2.61 7.64 -15.10
N ASP A 157 2.65 6.82 -14.06
CA ASP A 157 2.21 7.16 -12.72
C ASP A 157 3.08 8.26 -12.11
N GLY A 158 4.39 8.21 -12.36
CA GLY A 158 5.34 9.23 -11.97
C GLY A 158 5.10 10.59 -12.65
N VAL A 159 4.75 10.59 -13.94
CA VAL A 159 4.35 11.83 -14.66
C VAL A 159 3.06 12.42 -14.08
N PHE A 160 2.09 11.57 -13.76
CA PHE A 160 0.85 12.00 -13.09
C PHE A 160 1.14 12.60 -11.70
N VAL A 161 1.95 11.93 -10.88
CA VAL A 161 2.38 12.41 -9.55
C VAL A 161 3.12 13.75 -9.66
N HIS A 162 4.04 13.88 -10.61
CA HIS A 162 4.78 15.11 -10.84
C HIS A 162 3.85 16.29 -11.11
N ARG A 163 2.83 16.09 -11.96
CA ARG A 163 1.84 17.13 -12.28
C ARG A 163 1.02 17.52 -11.05
N GLU A 164 0.51 16.54 -10.31
CA GLU A 164 -0.28 16.77 -9.09
C GLU A 164 0.54 17.52 -8.03
N LEU A 165 1.77 17.06 -7.73
CA LEU A 165 2.65 17.70 -6.76
C LEU A 165 3.12 19.09 -7.20
N THR A 166 3.39 19.28 -8.49
CA THR A 166 3.74 20.60 -9.03
C THR A 166 2.59 21.59 -8.87
N ARG A 167 1.34 21.14 -9.03
CA ARG A 167 0.15 21.95 -8.71
C ARG A 167 0.08 22.21 -7.20
N ALA A 168 0.35 21.18 -6.39
CA ALA A 168 0.28 21.24 -4.93
C ALA A 168 1.30 22.23 -4.34
N LEU A 169 2.51 22.32 -4.92
CA LEU A 169 3.52 23.32 -4.54
C LEU A 169 3.04 24.76 -4.64
N LYS A 170 2.09 25.06 -5.54
CA LYS A 170 1.56 26.42 -5.74
C LYS A 170 0.45 26.78 -4.75
N ALA A 171 -0.28 25.78 -4.26
CA ALA A 171 -1.43 25.99 -3.38
C ALA A 171 -1.65 24.75 -2.49
N PHE A 172 -0.71 24.51 -1.56
CA PHE A 172 -0.82 23.39 -0.63
C PHE A 172 -1.69 23.79 0.57
N VAL A 173 -2.82 23.11 0.74
CA VAL A 173 -3.65 23.26 1.94
C VAL A 173 -2.95 22.60 3.14
N MET A 174 -2.36 23.40 4.04
CA MET A 174 -1.57 22.95 5.20
C MET A 174 -2.32 23.00 6.54
N ASP A 175 -3.47 23.67 6.61
CA ASP A 175 -4.24 23.82 7.86
C ASP A 175 -5.16 22.61 8.15
N GLY A 176 -5.03 21.56 7.36
CA GLY A 176 -5.71 20.29 7.53
C GLY A 176 -4.88 19.14 6.95
N GLU A 177 -5.32 17.91 7.20
CA GLU A 177 -4.52 16.71 6.91
C GLU A 177 -4.88 16.07 5.57
N MET A 178 -6.04 16.44 5.02
CA MET A 178 -6.60 15.78 3.84
C MET A 178 -5.72 15.87 2.61
N HIS A 179 -5.00 16.99 2.42
CA HIS A 179 -4.12 17.12 1.26
C HIS A 179 -2.93 16.16 1.36
N ILE A 180 -2.32 16.04 2.55
CA ILE A 180 -1.22 15.12 2.82
C ILE A 180 -1.67 13.67 2.67
N LEU A 181 -2.83 13.31 3.24
CA LEU A 181 -3.41 11.98 3.11
C LEU A 181 -3.73 11.62 1.65
N TYR A 182 -4.18 12.59 0.86
CA TYR A 182 -4.36 12.41 -0.59
C TYR A 182 -3.03 12.19 -1.31
N VAL A 183 -1.97 12.93 -0.96
CA VAL A 183 -0.62 12.72 -1.51
C VAL A 183 -0.11 11.31 -1.17
N PHE A 184 -0.36 10.80 0.03
CA PHE A 184 0.02 9.44 0.44
C PHE A 184 -0.85 8.32 -0.15
N THR A 185 -1.94 8.67 -0.82
CA THR A 185 -2.79 7.67 -1.44
C THR A 185 -2.17 7.21 -2.77
N PRO A 186 -1.91 5.89 -2.95
CA PRO A 186 -1.25 5.39 -4.15
C PRO A 186 -2.05 5.65 -5.43
N VAL A 187 -1.33 5.72 -6.54
CA VAL A 187 -1.88 6.01 -7.87
C VAL A 187 -2.32 4.77 -8.65
N GLN A 188 -1.82 3.61 -8.23
CA GLN A 188 -2.17 2.31 -8.81
C GLN A 188 -3.66 2.01 -8.56
N ASP A 189 -4.31 1.40 -9.55
CA ASP A 189 -5.71 1.00 -9.40
C ASP A 189 -5.78 -0.31 -8.59
N PHE A 190 -6.37 -0.24 -7.39
CA PHE A 190 -6.62 -1.42 -6.55
C PHE A 190 -7.98 -2.08 -6.84
N GLY A 191 -8.66 -1.72 -7.94
CA GLY A 191 -10.02 -2.18 -8.22
C GLY A 191 -10.99 -1.68 -7.16
N VAL A 192 -10.79 -0.43 -6.69
CA VAL A 192 -11.58 0.15 -5.60
C VAL A 192 -13.00 0.40 -6.08
N ILE A 193 -13.96 -0.31 -5.47
CA ILE A 193 -15.38 -0.04 -5.65
C ILE A 193 -15.75 1.12 -4.73
N VAL A 194 -16.12 2.25 -5.34
CA VAL A 194 -16.50 3.46 -4.61
C VAL A 194 -17.97 3.39 -4.24
N ASN A 195 -18.27 3.45 -2.94
CA ASN A 195 -19.63 3.64 -2.48
C ASN A 195 -19.95 5.15 -2.48
N TRP A 196 -20.67 5.62 -3.50
CA TRP A 196 -20.98 7.03 -3.69
C TRP A 196 -21.86 7.63 -2.59
N GLN A 197 -22.70 6.83 -1.92
CA GLN A 197 -23.49 7.29 -0.78
C GLN A 197 -22.59 7.56 0.42
N VAL A 198 -21.64 6.67 0.71
CA VAL A 198 -20.64 6.90 1.76
C VAL A 198 -19.77 8.10 1.41
N PHE A 199 -19.29 8.21 0.17
CA PHE A 199 -18.49 9.36 -0.25
C PHE A 199 -19.27 10.68 -0.07
N ARG A 200 -20.54 10.73 -0.44
CA ARG A 200 -21.38 11.91 -0.18
C ARG A 200 -21.45 12.26 1.31
N ASN A 201 -21.73 11.28 2.18
CA ASN A 201 -21.84 11.51 3.62
C ASN A 201 -20.52 12.03 4.20
N GLU A 202 -19.40 11.46 3.75
CA GLU A 202 -18.07 11.90 4.18
C GLU A 202 -17.72 13.29 3.67
N MET A 203 -18.13 13.64 2.45
CA MET A 203 -17.98 14.98 1.89
C MET A 203 -18.77 16.01 2.70
N GLU A 204 -20.01 15.69 3.09
CA GLU A 204 -20.84 16.58 3.92
C GLU A 204 -20.26 16.78 5.33
N ALA A 205 -19.48 15.81 5.83
CA ALA A 205 -18.78 15.89 7.11
C ALA A 205 -17.39 16.54 7.03
N LEU A 206 -16.92 16.96 5.84
CA LEU A 206 -15.63 17.64 5.71
C LEU A 206 -15.69 19.05 6.30
N ASP A 207 -14.58 19.44 6.91
CA ASP A 207 -14.32 20.81 7.34
C ASP A 207 -14.00 21.72 6.14
N GLU A 208 -13.90 23.03 6.40
CA GLU A 208 -13.58 24.01 5.35
C GLU A 208 -12.23 23.70 4.68
N SER A 209 -11.24 23.20 5.44
CA SER A 209 -9.95 22.79 4.89
C SER A 209 -10.09 21.63 3.90
N GLY A 210 -10.83 20.57 4.26
CA GLY A 210 -11.14 19.44 3.38
C GLY A 210 -11.89 19.85 2.11
N LEU A 211 -12.85 20.77 2.20
CA LEU A 211 -13.57 21.30 1.04
C LEU A 211 -12.65 22.09 0.09
N ARG A 212 -11.69 22.85 0.62
CA ARG A 212 -10.66 23.51 -0.21
C ARG A 212 -9.77 22.50 -0.93
N VAL A 213 -9.40 21.39 -0.29
CA VAL A 213 -8.66 20.30 -0.96
C VAL A 213 -9.48 19.71 -2.11
N MET A 214 -10.76 19.43 -1.91
CA MET A 214 -11.63 18.93 -2.98
C MET A 214 -11.68 19.88 -4.18
N ASN A 215 -11.89 21.17 -3.93
CA ASN A 215 -11.92 22.19 -4.97
C ASN A 215 -10.57 22.28 -5.71
N PHE A 216 -9.46 22.23 -4.97
CA PHE A 216 -8.11 22.22 -5.54
C PHE A 216 -7.86 21.01 -6.46
N LEU A 217 -8.38 19.83 -6.10
CA LEU A 217 -8.29 18.61 -6.89
C LEU A 217 -9.29 18.58 -8.07
N GLY A 218 -10.17 19.58 -8.20
CA GLY A 218 -11.21 19.61 -9.23
C GLY A 218 -12.38 18.67 -8.96
N ILE A 219 -12.53 18.19 -7.72
CA ILE A 219 -13.65 17.33 -7.29
C ILE A 219 -14.83 18.24 -6.93
N LYS A 220 -15.86 18.23 -7.78
CA LYS A 220 -17.04 19.09 -7.59
C LYS A 220 -18.06 18.40 -6.69
N PRO A 221 -18.54 19.04 -5.60
CA PRO A 221 -19.57 18.46 -4.73
C PRO A 221 -20.84 18.06 -5.50
N THR A 222 -21.24 18.88 -6.48
CA THR A 222 -22.40 18.59 -7.34
C THR A 222 -22.24 17.32 -8.17
N ALA A 223 -21.02 16.94 -8.52
CA ALA A 223 -20.76 15.69 -9.25
C ALA A 223 -20.94 14.48 -8.33
N ILE A 224 -20.44 14.54 -7.09
CA ILE A 224 -20.63 13.48 -6.09
C ILE A 224 -22.11 13.28 -5.78
N LEU A 225 -22.89 14.36 -5.64
CA LEU A 225 -24.34 14.26 -5.43
C LEU A 225 -25.04 13.50 -6.57
N LYS A 226 -24.69 13.78 -7.82
CA LYS A 226 -25.24 13.06 -8.99
C LYS A 226 -24.82 11.59 -9.01
N LEU A 227 -23.58 11.29 -8.68
CA LEU A 227 -23.06 9.91 -8.60
C LEU A 227 -23.75 9.13 -7.48
N ALA A 228 -24.00 9.76 -6.32
CA ALA A 228 -24.76 9.16 -5.23
C ALA A 228 -26.22 8.87 -5.63
N GLN A 229 -26.82 9.70 -6.50
CA GLN A 229 -28.15 9.49 -7.06
C GLN A 229 -28.22 8.39 -8.14
N GLY A 230 -27.11 7.70 -8.44
CA GLY A 230 -27.07 6.59 -9.39
C GLY A 230 -26.49 6.92 -10.76
N ALA A 231 -25.91 8.12 -10.95
CA ALA A 231 -25.13 8.40 -12.14
C ALA A 231 -23.86 7.53 -12.19
N THR A 232 -23.40 7.20 -13.38
CA THR A 232 -22.16 6.42 -13.59
C THR A 232 -20.97 7.35 -13.80
N LEU A 233 -19.84 6.98 -13.20
CA LEU A 233 -18.56 7.62 -13.47
C LEU A 233 -18.07 7.15 -14.84
N LYS A 234 -17.92 8.08 -15.79
CA LYS A 234 -17.45 7.79 -17.13
C LYS A 234 -15.93 7.62 -17.13
N GLU A 235 -15.42 6.70 -17.93
CA GLU A 235 -14.00 6.36 -18.06
C GLU A 235 -13.60 6.08 -19.52
N ASN A 236 -14.30 6.70 -20.47
CA ASN A 236 -14.13 6.42 -21.89
C ASN A 236 -12.95 7.19 -22.47
N THR A 237 -12.78 8.44 -22.04
CA THR A 237 -11.70 9.32 -22.50
C THR A 237 -10.52 9.33 -21.51
N PRO A 238 -9.29 9.67 -21.96
CA PRO A 238 -8.13 9.75 -21.07
C PRO A 238 -8.32 10.76 -19.92
N GLY A 239 -8.97 11.89 -20.18
CA GLY A 239 -9.28 12.89 -19.14
C GLY A 239 -10.31 12.39 -18.14
N GLU A 240 -11.32 11.64 -18.59
CA GLU A 240 -12.30 10.99 -17.69
C GLU A 240 -11.64 9.92 -16.81
N LYS A 241 -10.73 9.11 -17.37
CA LYS A 241 -9.94 8.13 -16.59
C LYS A 241 -9.08 8.80 -15.53
N GLU A 242 -8.45 9.91 -15.87
CA GLU A 242 -7.67 10.69 -14.91
C GLU A 242 -8.55 11.26 -13.79
N LEU A 243 -9.71 11.83 -14.14
CA LEU A 243 -10.67 12.30 -13.15
C LEU A 243 -11.16 11.15 -12.26
N ALA A 244 -11.45 9.99 -12.84
CA ALA A 244 -11.85 8.82 -12.08
C ALA A 244 -10.76 8.35 -11.09
N ARG A 245 -9.49 8.38 -11.52
CA ARG A 245 -8.33 8.15 -10.64
C ARG A 245 -8.31 9.14 -9.47
N ILE A 246 -8.52 10.43 -9.70
CA ILE A 246 -8.57 11.46 -8.64
C ILE A 246 -9.70 11.16 -7.64
N TYR A 247 -10.90 10.82 -8.11
CA TYR A 247 -12.06 10.53 -7.24
C TYR A 247 -11.80 9.27 -6.39
N ARG A 248 -11.27 8.20 -6.99
CA ARG A 248 -10.91 6.97 -6.27
C ARG A 248 -9.84 7.25 -5.21
N ARG A 249 -8.80 8.00 -5.55
CA ARG A 249 -7.73 8.37 -4.61
C ARG A 249 -8.27 9.21 -3.46
N PHE A 250 -9.14 10.18 -3.73
CA PHE A 250 -9.74 10.98 -2.65
C PHE A 250 -10.64 10.13 -1.74
N TYR A 251 -11.40 9.18 -2.30
CA TYR A 251 -12.19 8.23 -1.51
C TYR A 251 -11.32 7.34 -0.61
N LEU A 252 -10.17 6.86 -1.10
CA LEU A 252 -9.19 6.15 -0.28
C LEU A 252 -8.56 7.06 0.79
N ALA A 253 -8.30 8.34 0.48
CA ALA A 253 -7.78 9.30 1.44
C ALA A 253 -8.75 9.53 2.61
N LEU A 254 -10.07 9.50 2.37
CA LEU A 254 -11.09 9.53 3.43
C LEU A 254 -11.01 8.29 4.34
N GLN A 255 -10.83 7.10 3.77
CA GLN A 255 -10.60 5.88 4.55
C GLN A 255 -9.31 5.99 5.38
N LEU A 256 -8.25 6.54 4.79
CA LEU A 256 -6.97 6.74 5.45
C LEU A 256 -7.08 7.75 6.60
N ARG A 257 -7.84 8.83 6.43
CA ARG A 257 -8.14 9.81 7.48
C ARG A 257 -8.78 9.14 8.69
N ASP A 258 -9.76 8.27 8.48
CA ASP A 258 -10.43 7.59 9.58
C ASP A 258 -9.48 6.64 10.33
N LEU A 259 -8.61 5.94 9.60
CA LEU A 259 -7.56 5.08 10.18
C LEU A 259 -6.53 5.88 10.99
N CYS A 260 -6.06 7.02 10.47
CA CYS A 260 -5.14 7.92 11.17
C CYS A 260 -5.79 8.60 12.39
N ASN A 261 -7.12 8.69 12.42
CA ASN A 261 -7.91 9.13 13.56
C ASN A 261 -8.34 7.96 14.47
N GLU A 262 -7.58 6.87 14.47
CA GLU A 262 -7.70 5.73 15.40
C GLU A 262 -9.02 4.96 15.29
N THR A 263 -9.74 5.15 14.18
CA THR A 263 -10.96 4.38 13.92
C THR A 263 -10.56 2.93 13.66
N PRO A 264 -11.08 1.95 14.43
CA PRO A 264 -10.70 0.56 14.26
C PRO A 264 -11.00 0.04 12.85
N ILE A 265 -10.12 -0.78 12.28
CA ILE A 265 -10.24 -1.35 10.92
C ILE A 265 -11.63 -1.95 10.65
N HIS A 266 -12.22 -2.64 11.63
CA HIS A 266 -13.54 -3.27 11.49
C HIS A 266 -14.72 -2.27 11.46
N VAL A 267 -14.52 -1.05 11.94
CA VAL A 267 -15.48 0.06 11.83
C VAL A 267 -15.33 0.70 10.46
N VAL A 268 -14.11 1.00 10.02
CA VAL A 268 -13.82 1.51 8.67
C VAL A 268 -14.34 0.55 7.59
N SER A 269 -14.06 -0.75 7.73
CA SER A 269 -14.57 -1.80 6.84
C SER A 269 -16.10 -1.79 6.70
N ARG A 270 -16.84 -1.58 7.81
CA ARG A 270 -18.30 -1.48 7.78
C ARG A 270 -18.78 -0.15 7.20
N LYS A 271 -18.10 0.94 7.52
CA LYS A 271 -18.43 2.30 7.07
C LYS A 271 -18.33 2.45 5.56
N TYR A 272 -17.26 1.93 4.96
CA TYR A 272 -16.97 2.05 3.53
C TYR A 272 -17.39 0.83 2.69
N ASP A 273 -18.06 -0.14 3.30
CA ASP A 273 -18.42 -1.43 2.69
C ASP A 273 -17.22 -2.13 2.01
N ALA A 274 -16.07 -2.08 2.67
CA ALA A 274 -14.81 -2.61 2.16
C ALA A 274 -14.38 -3.84 2.97
N PRO A 275 -13.85 -4.90 2.34
CA PRO A 275 -13.32 -6.05 3.05
C PRO A 275 -12.22 -5.65 4.05
N ARG A 276 -12.22 -6.23 5.25
CA ARG A 276 -11.21 -5.92 6.29
C ARG A 276 -9.77 -6.08 5.81
N GLY A 277 -9.53 -7.09 4.97
CA GLY A 277 -8.22 -7.32 4.34
C GLY A 277 -7.80 -6.14 3.48
N THR A 278 -8.70 -5.63 2.63
CA THR A 278 -8.46 -4.46 1.77
C THR A 278 -8.13 -3.22 2.59
N VAL A 279 -8.88 -2.94 3.66
CA VAL A 279 -8.62 -1.78 4.54
C VAL A 279 -7.25 -1.92 5.25
N GLN A 280 -6.89 -3.14 5.68
CA GLN A 280 -5.58 -3.38 6.29
C GLN A 280 -4.43 -3.22 5.29
N THR A 281 -4.60 -3.75 4.08
CA THR A 281 -3.62 -3.60 2.99
C THR A 281 -3.48 -2.15 2.58
N LEU A 282 -4.58 -1.39 2.50
CA LEU A 282 -4.56 0.05 2.17
C LEU A 282 -3.57 0.82 3.06
N SER A 283 -3.64 0.64 4.37
CA SER A 283 -2.71 1.32 5.31
C SER A 283 -1.25 0.98 5.03
N GLN A 284 -0.94 -0.30 4.78
CA GLN A 284 0.43 -0.75 4.48
C GLN A 284 0.93 -0.21 3.14
N THR A 285 0.07 -0.20 2.13
CA THR A 285 0.41 0.30 0.80
C THR A 285 0.59 1.81 0.79
N CYS A 286 -0.27 2.56 1.49
CA CYS A 286 -0.10 4.00 1.67
C CYS A 286 1.22 4.32 2.38
N HIS A 287 1.64 3.52 3.37
CA HIS A 287 2.90 3.74 4.07
C HIS A 287 4.11 3.60 3.12
N GLY A 288 4.16 2.53 2.32
CA GLY A 288 5.22 2.36 1.32
C GLY A 288 5.19 3.48 0.25
N PHE A 289 3.99 3.88 -0.17
CA PHE A 289 3.84 4.97 -1.14
C PHE A 289 4.25 6.34 -0.58
N ALA A 290 3.96 6.61 0.70
CA ALA A 290 4.38 7.84 1.38
C ALA A 290 5.90 8.00 1.40
N ALA A 291 6.63 6.94 1.72
CA ALA A 291 8.09 6.93 1.64
C ALA A 291 8.59 7.24 0.21
N GLY A 292 7.92 6.68 -0.81
CA GLY A 292 8.17 7.01 -2.21
C GLY A 292 7.93 8.49 -2.54
N MET A 293 6.84 9.09 -2.04
CA MET A 293 6.52 10.51 -2.24
C MET A 293 7.52 11.45 -1.59
N ILE A 294 7.98 11.14 -0.38
CA ILE A 294 9.03 11.91 0.31
C ILE A 294 10.31 11.88 -0.55
N LYS A 295 10.74 10.67 -0.96
CA LYS A 295 11.93 10.51 -1.79
C LYS A 295 11.81 11.17 -3.17
N PHE A 296 10.61 11.15 -3.74
CA PHE A 296 10.30 11.86 -4.98
C PHE A 296 10.53 13.36 -4.81
N CYS A 297 9.97 13.96 -3.75
CA CYS A 297 10.13 15.38 -3.44
C CYS A 297 11.60 15.74 -3.21
N ASP A 298 12.36 14.95 -2.44
CA ASP A 298 13.79 15.16 -2.22
C ASP A 298 14.58 15.20 -3.53
N THR A 299 14.34 14.22 -4.40
CA THR A 299 15.06 14.09 -5.67
C THR A 299 14.71 15.22 -6.64
N MET A 300 13.48 15.73 -6.56
CA MET A 300 13.03 16.93 -7.29
C MET A 300 13.53 18.25 -6.68
N GLY A 301 14.18 18.22 -5.51
CA GLY A 301 14.64 19.42 -4.81
C GLY A 301 13.53 20.17 -4.07
N TRP A 302 12.41 19.52 -3.78
CA TRP A 302 11.24 20.10 -3.09
C TRP A 302 11.31 19.85 -1.59
N GLY A 303 12.42 20.26 -0.95
CA GLY A 303 12.73 19.90 0.45
C GLY A 303 11.66 20.32 1.47
N VAL A 304 11.00 21.47 1.27
CA VAL A 304 9.91 21.91 2.17
C VAL A 304 8.71 20.97 2.11
N MET A 305 8.34 20.51 0.91
CA MET A 305 7.27 19.52 0.73
C MET A 305 7.70 18.18 1.34
N ALA A 306 8.94 17.74 1.11
CA ALA A 306 9.45 16.50 1.65
C ALA A 306 9.40 16.48 3.19
N ALA A 307 9.85 17.56 3.85
CA ALA A 307 9.80 17.68 5.31
C ALA A 307 8.36 17.68 5.86
N ALA A 308 7.44 18.36 5.17
CA ALA A 308 6.01 18.35 5.55
C ALA A 308 5.41 16.95 5.43
N LEU A 309 5.73 16.21 4.37
CA LEU A 309 5.29 14.83 4.20
C LEU A 309 5.95 13.91 5.24
N GLU A 310 7.25 14.03 5.47
CA GLU A 310 7.99 13.20 6.43
C GLU A 310 7.41 13.29 7.84
N HIS A 311 7.08 14.51 8.30
CA HIS A 311 6.45 14.73 9.60
C HIS A 311 5.13 13.96 9.77
N PHE A 312 4.35 13.81 8.70
CA PHE A 312 3.08 13.09 8.72
C PHE A 312 3.21 11.59 8.48
N SER A 313 4.36 11.11 8.00
CA SER A 313 4.62 9.68 7.76
C SER A 313 4.52 8.85 9.04
N ASP A 314 4.99 9.39 10.17
CA ASP A 314 4.91 8.75 11.49
C ASP A 314 3.46 8.50 11.92
N ARG A 315 2.55 9.43 11.60
CA ARG A 315 1.12 9.30 11.88
C ARG A 315 0.46 8.23 11.05
N LEU A 316 0.86 8.13 9.79
CA LEU A 316 0.41 7.08 8.89
C LEU A 316 0.87 5.70 9.38
N LEU A 317 2.12 5.58 9.82
CA LEU A 317 2.67 4.32 10.36
C LEU A 317 2.00 3.91 11.68
N ALA A 318 1.80 4.87 12.58
CA ALA A 318 1.16 4.60 13.87
C ALA A 318 -0.35 4.34 13.74
N GLY A 319 -1.00 4.89 12.69
CA GLY A 319 -2.45 4.94 12.57
C GLY A 319 -3.08 5.71 13.73
N ALA A 320 -2.42 6.78 14.17
CA ALA A 320 -2.77 7.52 15.37
C ALA A 320 -2.59 9.02 15.19
N ARG A 321 -3.28 9.81 16.03
CA ARG A 321 -3.09 11.26 16.10
C ARG A 321 -1.71 11.61 16.67
N ALA A 322 -1.29 12.86 16.42
CA ALA A 322 0.05 13.35 16.75
C ALA A 322 0.41 13.22 18.24
N ASP A 323 -0.58 13.43 19.13
CA ASP A 323 -0.44 13.28 20.57
C ASP A 323 -0.04 11.85 21.00
N LEU A 324 -0.46 10.83 20.25
CA LEU A 324 -0.22 9.43 20.60
C LEU A 324 1.06 8.84 20.02
N LEU A 325 1.79 9.56 19.15
CA LEU A 325 2.93 9.00 18.41
C LEU A 325 4.03 8.49 19.33
N ALA A 326 4.33 9.23 20.40
CA ALA A 326 5.33 8.82 21.37
C ALA A 326 4.97 7.49 22.05
N LEU A 327 3.68 7.30 22.38
CA LEU A 327 3.19 6.08 23.01
C LEU A 327 3.13 4.90 22.03
N ALA A 328 2.75 5.16 20.77
CA ALA A 328 2.64 4.15 19.74
C ALA A 328 3.98 3.49 19.35
N LYS A 329 5.11 4.12 19.71
CA LYS A 329 6.47 3.55 19.57
C LYS A 329 6.73 2.42 20.59
N ILE A 330 5.98 2.36 21.68
CA ILE A 330 6.17 1.35 22.73
C ILE A 330 5.57 0.00 22.26
N PRO A 331 6.31 -1.13 22.39
CA PRO A 331 5.80 -2.45 22.06
C PRO A 331 4.45 -2.74 22.72
N PHE A 332 3.54 -3.41 21.99
CA PHE A 332 2.17 -3.72 22.41
C PHE A 332 1.21 -2.54 22.58
N ILE A 333 1.68 -1.30 22.56
CA ILE A 333 0.85 -0.10 22.54
C ILE A 333 0.58 0.30 21.08
N LYS A 334 -0.54 -0.17 20.54
CA LYS A 334 -1.02 0.25 19.20
C LYS A 334 -1.99 1.43 19.33
N SER A 335 -2.28 2.12 18.23
CA SER A 335 -3.26 3.22 18.09
C SER A 335 -4.39 3.25 19.14
N ARG A 336 -5.30 2.26 19.17
CA ARG A 336 -6.38 2.19 20.17
C ARG A 336 -5.89 2.07 21.63
N THR A 337 -4.88 1.23 21.88
CA THR A 337 -4.30 1.07 23.22
C THR A 337 -3.65 2.38 23.67
N ALA A 338 -2.94 3.07 22.77
CA ALA A 338 -2.33 4.37 23.05
C ALA A 338 -3.39 5.39 23.49
N ARG A 339 -4.56 5.43 22.84
CA ARG A 339 -5.67 6.31 23.23
C ARG A 339 -6.18 6.00 24.64
N VAL A 340 -6.36 4.72 24.97
CA VAL A 340 -6.81 4.30 26.32
C VAL A 340 -5.77 4.70 27.37
N PHE A 341 -4.48 4.49 27.12
CA PHE A 341 -3.41 4.95 28.01
C PHE A 341 -3.42 6.47 28.20
N TRP A 342 -3.58 7.22 27.11
CA TRP A 342 -3.64 8.68 27.13
C TRP A 342 -4.82 9.22 27.94
N GLU A 343 -6.01 8.62 27.77
CA GLU A 343 -7.22 8.95 28.52
C GLU A 343 -7.12 8.56 30.00
N SER A 344 -6.37 7.50 30.33
CA SER A 344 -6.06 7.10 31.71
C SER A 344 -4.98 7.96 32.38
N GLY A 345 -4.42 8.96 31.69
CA GLY A 345 -3.45 9.91 32.25
C GLY A 345 -1.99 9.65 31.87
N TYR A 346 -1.69 8.55 31.20
CA TYR A 346 -0.35 8.22 30.73
C TYR A 346 -0.05 8.90 29.39
N ARG A 347 0.29 10.20 29.44
CA ARG A 347 0.48 11.06 28.26
C ARG A 347 1.91 11.13 27.72
N SER A 348 2.86 10.47 28.36
CA SER A 348 4.26 10.49 27.92
C SER A 348 4.94 9.15 28.14
N VAL A 349 6.03 8.91 27.42
CA VAL A 349 6.86 7.73 27.66
C VAL A 349 7.36 7.70 29.12
N ALA A 350 7.65 8.86 29.72
CA ALA A 350 7.96 9.01 31.15
C ALA A 350 6.90 8.40 32.06
N SER A 351 5.65 8.79 31.81
CA SER A 351 4.54 8.41 32.68
C SER A 351 4.35 6.90 32.71
N ILE A 352 4.66 6.21 31.60
CA ILE A 352 4.61 4.75 31.52
C ILE A 352 5.88 4.13 32.10
N ALA A 353 7.05 4.74 31.87
CA ALA A 353 8.33 4.27 32.40
C ALA A 353 8.37 4.25 33.93
N ASN A 354 7.75 5.26 34.57
CA ASN A 354 7.66 5.42 36.02
C ASN A 354 6.48 4.67 36.67
N ALA A 355 5.58 4.09 35.89
CA ALA A 355 4.42 3.38 36.41
C ALA A 355 4.78 1.95 36.85
N ASP A 356 4.19 1.47 37.94
CA ASP A 356 4.26 0.04 38.29
C ASP A 356 3.48 -0.76 37.22
N PRO A 357 4.04 -1.84 36.66
CA PRO A 357 3.33 -2.76 35.76
C PRO A 357 1.93 -3.17 36.25
N LYS A 358 1.70 -3.25 37.56
CA LYS A 358 0.38 -3.57 38.14
C LYS A 358 -0.66 -2.47 37.91
N GLU A 359 -0.26 -1.21 37.84
CA GLU A 359 -1.14 -0.07 37.57
C GLU A 359 -1.57 -0.01 36.09
N LEU A 360 -0.73 -0.54 35.20
CA LEU A 360 -1.03 -0.60 33.77
C LEU A 360 -2.02 -1.72 33.40
N LEU A 361 -2.17 -2.71 34.28
CA LEU A 361 -3.07 -3.86 34.06
C LEU A 361 -4.53 -3.46 33.79
N PRO A 362 -5.21 -2.63 34.62
CA PRO A 362 -6.59 -2.21 34.36
C PRO A 362 -6.74 -1.47 33.02
N VAL A 363 -5.77 -0.64 32.67
CA VAL A 363 -5.74 0.10 31.39
C VAL A 363 -5.65 -0.87 30.20
N LEU A 364 -4.77 -1.89 30.30
CA LEU A 364 -4.64 -2.94 29.29
C LEU A 364 -5.90 -3.82 29.17
N MET A 365 -6.60 -4.05 30.27
CA MET A 365 -7.87 -4.78 30.28
C MET A 365 -8.98 -3.99 29.58
N GLN A 366 -9.03 -2.66 29.77
CA GLN A 366 -9.97 -1.78 29.07
C GLN A 366 -9.67 -1.70 27.57
N ALA A 367 -8.39 -1.73 27.17
CA ALA A 367 -7.97 -1.67 25.78
C ALA A 367 -8.30 -2.96 24.98
N GLN A 368 -8.67 -4.07 25.64
CA GLN A 368 -9.00 -5.29 24.93
C GLN A 368 -10.27 -5.14 24.07
N PRO A 369 -10.30 -5.73 22.86
CA PRO A 369 -11.52 -5.75 22.06
C PRO A 369 -12.63 -6.49 22.83
N ASN A 370 -13.85 -5.94 22.82
CA ASN A 370 -15.05 -6.52 23.44
C ASN A 370 -15.36 -7.89 22.82
N LYS A 371 -14.69 -8.94 23.28
CA LYS A 371 -15.16 -10.31 23.16
C LYS A 371 -16.18 -10.52 24.27
N ILE A 372 -17.28 -11.20 23.96
CA ILE A 372 -18.26 -11.65 24.94
C ILE A 372 -17.49 -12.41 26.03
N ARG A 373 -17.44 -11.82 27.23
CA ARG A 373 -16.69 -12.36 28.37
C ARG A 373 -17.48 -13.56 28.91
N LEU A 374 -17.07 -14.76 28.51
CA LEU A 374 -17.46 -15.99 29.21
C LEU A 374 -16.72 -15.98 30.55
N LYS A 375 -17.34 -15.44 31.61
CA LYS A 375 -16.79 -15.46 32.97
C LYS A 375 -16.44 -16.90 33.35
N GLY A 376 -15.16 -17.16 33.65
CA GLY A 376 -14.67 -18.49 34.01
C GLY A 376 -13.15 -18.57 34.08
N ARG A 377 -12.63 -19.74 34.47
CA ARG A 377 -11.24 -20.18 34.78
C ARG A 377 -10.10 -19.73 33.82
N ASN A 378 -10.39 -18.96 32.78
CA ASN A 378 -9.43 -18.35 31.85
C ASN A 378 -9.06 -16.90 32.23
N ASP A 379 -9.73 -16.28 33.20
CA ASP A 379 -9.45 -14.90 33.61
C ASP A 379 -8.07 -14.76 34.28
N ASP A 380 -7.68 -15.68 35.18
CA ASP A 380 -6.36 -15.67 35.84
C ASP A 380 -5.21 -15.77 34.84
N LYS A 381 -5.34 -16.66 33.84
CA LYS A 381 -4.34 -16.81 32.76
C LYS A 381 -4.29 -15.61 31.82
N LEU A 382 -5.37 -14.83 31.73
CA LEU A 382 -5.41 -13.62 30.94
C LEU A 382 -4.71 -12.48 31.69
N GLU A 383 -4.99 -12.33 32.98
CA GLU A 383 -4.32 -11.36 33.85
C GLU A 383 -2.81 -11.59 33.90
N GLU A 384 -2.36 -12.84 34.09
CA GLU A 384 -0.93 -13.20 34.06
C GLU A 384 -0.27 -12.79 32.73
N LYS A 385 -0.94 -13.04 31.60
CA LYS A 385 -0.46 -12.63 30.27
C LYS A 385 -0.44 -11.12 30.08
N LEU A 386 -1.40 -10.39 30.64
CA LEU A 386 -1.46 -8.94 30.54
C LEU A 386 -0.41 -8.29 31.44
N LEU A 387 -0.15 -8.86 32.61
CA LEU A 387 0.91 -8.42 33.51
C LEU A 387 2.29 -8.61 32.85
N ALA A 388 2.57 -9.78 32.26
CA ALA A 388 3.79 -9.98 31.49
C ALA A 388 3.94 -8.98 30.33
N LYS A 389 2.83 -8.58 29.69
CA LYS A 389 2.86 -7.50 28.68
C LYS A 389 3.14 -6.14 29.30
N ALA A 390 2.55 -5.83 30.46
CA ALA A 390 2.79 -4.59 31.19
C ALA A 390 4.28 -4.45 31.57
N GLU A 391 4.91 -5.52 32.05
CA GLU A 391 6.34 -5.54 32.35
C GLU A 391 7.20 -5.22 31.12
N ILE A 392 6.88 -5.81 29.96
CA ILE A 392 7.58 -5.51 28.71
C ILE A 392 7.34 -4.07 28.27
N ILE A 393 6.11 -3.55 28.43
CA ILE A 393 5.75 -2.15 28.14
C ILE A 393 6.59 -1.21 29.00
N THR A 394 6.63 -1.40 30.31
CA THR A 394 7.40 -0.56 31.25
C THR A 394 8.89 -0.64 30.97
N THR A 395 9.43 -1.83 30.68
CA THR A 395 10.85 -2.02 30.35
C THR A 395 11.22 -1.31 29.05
N ALA A 396 10.38 -1.43 28.02
CA ALA A 396 10.61 -0.76 26.74
C ALA A 396 10.43 0.77 26.85
N ALA A 397 9.47 1.24 27.63
CA ALA A 397 9.28 2.65 27.91
C ALA A 397 10.50 3.25 28.63
N ASN A 398 11.06 2.55 29.63
CA ASN A 398 12.29 2.95 30.31
C ASN A 398 13.47 3.08 29.34
N ARG A 399 13.63 2.12 28.42
CA ARG A 399 14.68 2.19 27.39
C ARG A 399 14.50 3.37 26.45
N LEU A 400 13.27 3.62 25.97
CA LEU A 400 12.96 4.75 25.10
C LEU A 400 13.17 6.09 25.81
N TRP A 401 12.79 6.17 27.09
CA TRP A 401 13.00 7.32 27.94
C TRP A 401 14.49 7.65 28.11
N GLN A 402 15.33 6.64 28.37
CA GLN A 402 16.78 6.83 28.47
C GLN A 402 17.39 7.38 27.18
N ILE A 403 16.96 6.89 26.02
CA ILE A 403 17.42 7.39 24.72
C ILE A 403 17.00 8.84 24.51
N GLN A 404 15.76 9.20 24.87
CA GLN A 404 15.28 10.59 24.79
C GLN A 404 16.12 11.52 25.66
N LEU A 405 16.41 11.10 26.90
CA LEU A 405 17.21 11.88 27.84
C LEU A 405 18.66 12.06 27.37
N GLN A 406 19.25 11.03 26.76
CA GLN A 406 20.58 11.11 26.15
C GLN A 406 20.62 12.08 24.96
N ALA A 407 19.60 12.03 24.10
CA ALA A 407 19.51 12.93 22.95
C ALA A 407 19.32 14.40 23.38
N GLU A 408 18.59 14.66 24.46
CA GLU A 408 18.45 16.01 25.04
C GLU A 408 19.78 16.52 25.61
N MET A 409 20.57 15.65 26.26
CA MET A 409 21.89 15.99 26.79
C MET A 409 22.98 16.21 25.71
N GLU A 410 22.81 15.68 24.50
CA GLU A 410 23.77 15.89 23.38
C GLU A 410 23.50 17.18 22.59
N VAL A 411 22.34 17.80 22.79
CA VAL A 411 21.92 19.05 22.12
C VAL A 411 22.21 20.29 23.00
N GLU A 412 22.40 20.09 24.31
CA GLU A 412 22.96 21.08 25.26
C GLU A 412 24.49 21.10 25.24
#